data_AF-A0A6P1BQQ9-F1
#
_entry.id   AF-A0A6P1BQQ9-F1
#
_cell.length_a   1.000
_cell.length_b   1.000
_cell.length_c   1.000
_cell.angle_alpha   90.00
_cell.angle_beta   90.00
_cell.angle_gamma   90.00
#
_symmetry.space_group_name_H-M   'P 1'
#
loop_
_entity.id
_entity.type
_entity.pdbx_description
1 polymer ?
#
loop_
_entity_poly.entity_id
_entity_poly.type
_entity_poly.pdbx_seq_one_letter_code
_entity_poly.pdbx_strand_id
1 'polypeptide(L)'
;MPQHFPDQIAQAVERASCVISATELVRPLLRFPELLDRENAMRKGLAEQVQARSMSLLERNVQIQKLHSQLLDEERSRPAAPADTSKPSPAVTQWRQSSPESCGRLRGDSGACY
;
A
#
# COMPACT_ATOMS: atom_id res chain seq x y z
N MET A 1 -29.38 -13.88 4.16
CA MET A 1 -28.98 -12.47 4.07
C MET A 1 -28.18 -12.30 2.78
N PRO A 2 -28.58 -11.46 1.82
CA PRO A 2 -27.75 -11.23 0.65
C PRO A 2 -26.48 -10.50 1.10
N GLN A 3 -25.32 -11.12 0.94
CA GLN A 3 -24.04 -10.45 1.05
C GLN A 3 -24.01 -9.37 -0.03
N HIS A 4 -24.21 -8.11 0.37
CA HIS A 4 -23.93 -6.98 -0.51
C HIS A 4 -22.43 -7.03 -0.81
N PHE A 5 -22.05 -7.32 -2.05
CA PHE A 5 -20.67 -7.10 -2.48
C PHE A 5 -20.43 -5.59 -2.41
N PRO A 6 -19.50 -5.10 -1.58
CA PRO A 6 -19.26 -3.68 -1.45
C PRO A 6 -18.88 -3.10 -2.80
N ASP A 7 -19.49 -1.96 -3.16
CA ASP A 7 -19.16 -1.25 -4.39
C ASP A 7 -17.71 -0.75 -4.30
N GLN A 8 -16.81 -1.52 -4.93
CA GLN A 8 -15.39 -1.27 -4.90
C GLN A 8 -14.99 0.07 -5.54
N ILE A 9 -15.83 0.61 -6.43
CA ILE A 9 -15.63 1.91 -7.05
C ILE A 9 -16.06 3.00 -6.07
N ALA A 10 -17.26 2.90 -5.51
CA ALA A 10 -17.77 3.88 -4.55
C ALA A 10 -16.91 3.97 -3.27
N GLN A 11 -16.28 2.87 -2.85
CA GLN A 11 -15.44 2.81 -1.65
C GLN A 11 -13.94 2.90 -1.93
N ALA A 12 -13.52 3.22 -3.16
CA ALA A 12 -12.11 3.14 -3.54
C ALA A 12 -11.20 4.00 -2.62
N VAL A 13 -11.60 5.24 -2.32
CA VAL A 13 -10.82 6.16 -1.46
C VAL A 13 -10.79 5.70 -0.01
N GLU A 14 -11.89 5.20 0.54
CA GLU A 14 -11.93 4.66 1.90
C GLU A 14 -11.04 3.43 2.04
N ARG A 15 -11.10 2.50 1.06
CA ARG A 15 -10.22 1.32 1.03
C ARG A 15 -8.75 1.69 0.96
N ALA A 16 -8.39 2.65 0.09
CA ALA A 16 -7.02 3.14 0.01
C ALA A 16 -6.58 3.80 1.32
N SER A 17 -7.45 4.60 1.95
CA SER A 17 -7.18 5.25 3.23
C SER A 17 -6.93 4.22 4.33
N CYS A 18 -7.71 3.14 4.39
CA CYS A 18 -7.47 2.07 5.37
C CYS A 18 -6.08 1.44 5.20
N VAL A 19 -5.71 1.09 3.96
CA VAL A 19 -4.39 0.52 3.68
C VAL A 19 -3.30 1.49 4.12
N ILE A 20 -3.44 2.78 3.78
CA ILE A 20 -2.48 3.83 4.15
C ILE A 20 -2.34 3.91 5.68
N SER A 21 -3.46 4.00 6.41
CA SER A 21 -3.44 4.02 7.88
C SER A 21 -2.81 2.74 8.47
N ALA A 22 -3.08 1.58 7.89
CA ALA A 22 -2.44 0.33 8.34
C ALA A 22 -0.92 0.35 8.13
N THR A 23 -0.43 1.06 7.09
CA THR A 23 1.01 1.18 6.82
C THR A 23 1.75 2.14 7.78
N GLU A 24 1.05 2.98 8.54
CA GLU A 24 1.68 3.87 9.53
C GLU A 24 2.48 3.09 10.59
N LEU A 25 2.01 1.88 10.92
CA LEU A 25 2.67 0.98 11.88
C LEU A 25 4.03 0.48 11.38
N VAL A 26 4.20 0.33 10.08
CA VAL A 26 5.44 -0.19 9.47
C VAL A 26 6.37 0.92 9.00
N ARG A 27 5.83 2.13 8.75
CA ARG A 27 6.61 3.32 8.33
C ARG A 27 7.89 3.54 9.15
N PRO A 28 7.89 3.56 10.50
CA PRO A 28 9.13 3.78 11.27
C PRO A 28 10.13 2.62 11.19
N LEU A 29 9.72 1.46 10.69
CA LEU A 29 10.56 0.27 10.55
C LEU A 29 11.23 0.16 9.18
N LEU A 30 10.88 1.06 8.25
CA LEU A 30 11.42 1.07 6.90
C LEU A 30 12.75 1.81 6.85
N ARG A 31 13.64 1.32 5.98
CA ARG A 31 14.91 2.00 5.68
C ARG A 31 14.68 3.34 4.98
N PHE A 32 13.70 3.40 4.08
CA PHE A 32 13.35 4.58 3.29
C PHE A 32 11.84 4.86 3.43
N PRO A 33 11.40 5.43 4.57
CA PRO A 33 9.97 5.67 4.83
C PRO A 33 9.32 6.60 3.80
N GLU A 34 10.07 7.49 3.18
CA GLU A 34 9.59 8.40 2.14
C GLU A 34 9.14 7.67 0.86
N LEU A 35 9.68 6.47 0.58
CA LEU A 35 9.22 5.65 -0.55
C LEU A 35 7.83 5.08 -0.29
N LEU A 36 7.53 4.73 0.97
CA LEU A 36 6.18 4.33 1.38
C LEU A 36 5.22 5.52 1.30
N ASP A 37 5.64 6.71 1.74
CA ASP A 37 4.80 7.92 1.68
C ASP A 37 4.41 8.25 0.23
N ARG A 38 5.38 8.14 -0.71
CA ARG A 38 5.14 8.32 -2.15
C ARG A 38 4.19 7.27 -2.71
N GLU A 39 4.35 6.01 -2.32
CA GLU A 39 3.46 4.92 -2.75
C GLU A 39 2.03 5.15 -2.26
N ASN A 40 1.87 5.55 -0.99
CA ASN A 40 0.59 5.83 -0.36
C ASN A 40 -0.12 7.03 -0.99
N ALA A 41 0.60 8.13 -1.25
CA ALA A 41 0.06 9.28 -1.94
C ALA A 41 -0.48 8.90 -3.33
N MET A 42 0.25 8.07 -4.05
CA MET A 42 -0.17 7.59 -5.36
C MET A 42 -1.39 6.65 -5.26
N ARG A 43 -1.41 5.69 -4.32
CA ARG A 43 -2.56 4.81 -4.07
C ARG A 43 -3.83 5.60 -3.81
N LYS A 44 -3.74 6.70 -3.05
CA LYS A 44 -4.86 7.62 -2.81
C LYS A 44 -5.30 8.32 -4.10
N GLY A 45 -4.37 8.90 -4.86
CA GLY A 45 -4.69 9.58 -6.11
C GLY A 45 -5.32 8.68 -7.19
N LEU A 46 -4.91 7.41 -7.27
CA LEU A 46 -5.57 6.43 -8.15
C LEU A 46 -6.95 6.03 -7.63
N ALA A 47 -7.12 5.91 -6.32
CA ALA A 47 -8.41 5.61 -5.72
C ALA A 47 -9.44 6.74 -5.97
N GLU A 48 -9.01 8.00 -5.92
CA GLU A 48 -9.83 9.16 -6.29
C GLU A 48 -10.26 9.09 -7.76
N GLN A 49 -9.36 8.72 -8.68
CA GLN A 49 -9.67 8.53 -10.11
C GLN A 49 -10.65 7.38 -10.35
N VAL A 50 -10.48 6.26 -9.63
CA VAL A 50 -11.43 5.14 -9.68
C VAL A 50 -12.80 5.58 -9.19
N GLN A 51 -12.88 6.23 -8.03
CA GLN A 51 -14.15 6.69 -7.45
C GLN A 51 -14.85 7.71 -8.36
N ALA A 52 -14.08 8.58 -9.01
CA ALA A 52 -14.56 9.53 -10.02
C ALA A 52 -14.93 8.86 -11.37
N ARG A 53 -14.75 7.54 -11.50
CA ARG A 53 -15.00 6.74 -12.72
C ARG A 53 -14.16 7.19 -13.92
N SER A 54 -13.07 7.91 -13.69
CA SER A 54 -12.11 8.30 -14.74
C SER A 54 -11.06 7.23 -15.01
N MET A 55 -11.02 6.19 -14.18
CA MET A 55 -10.12 5.04 -14.30
C MET A 55 -10.84 3.77 -13.84
N SER A 56 -10.57 2.64 -14.50
CA SER A 56 -11.08 1.34 -14.04
C SER A 56 -10.26 0.77 -12.88
N LEU A 57 -10.87 -0.14 -12.10
CA LEU A 57 -10.15 -0.88 -11.06
C LEU A 57 -8.97 -1.69 -11.62
N LEU A 58 -9.11 -2.23 -12.83
CA LEU A 58 -8.04 -2.99 -13.48
C LEU A 58 -6.85 -2.09 -13.81
N GLU A 59 -7.09 -0.93 -14.42
CA GLU A 59 -6.03 0.05 -14.71
C GLU A 59 -5.35 0.52 -13.43
N ARG A 60 -6.11 0.79 -12.36
CA ARG A 60 -5.56 1.14 -11.05
C ARG A 60 -4.62 0.06 -10.50
N ASN A 61 -4.99 -1.22 -10.59
CA ASN A 61 -4.16 -2.33 -10.13
C ASN A 61 -2.85 -2.45 -10.93
N VAL A 62 -2.92 -2.29 -12.25
CA VAL A 62 -1.73 -2.29 -13.12
C VAL A 62 -0.79 -1.13 -12.76
N GLN A 63 -1.32 0.07 -12.55
CA GLN A 63 -0.51 1.23 -12.15
C GLN A 63 0.16 1.04 -10.79
N ILE A 64 -0.51 0.40 -9.83
CA ILE A 64 0.09 0.12 -8.52
C ILE A 64 1.20 -0.91 -8.60
N GLN A 65 0.98 -2.02 -9.31
CA GLN A 65 2.04 -3.01 -9.50
C GLN A 65 3.27 -2.40 -10.17
N LYS A 66 3.05 -1.56 -11.19
CA LYS A 66 4.13 -0.85 -11.90
C LYS A 66 4.88 0.11 -10.99
N LEU A 67 4.19 0.94 -10.20
CA LEU A 67 4.90 1.84 -9.29
C LEU A 67 5.63 1.06 -8.19
N HIS A 68 4.99 0.03 -7.64
CA HIS A 68 5.57 -0.76 -6.57
C HIS A 68 6.91 -1.37 -7.01
N SER A 69 6.97 -1.97 -8.20
CA SER A 69 8.24 -2.50 -8.74
C SER A 69 9.29 -1.40 -8.91
N GLN A 70 8.92 -0.23 -9.46
CA GLN A 70 9.83 0.91 -9.61
C GLN A 70 10.39 1.39 -8.26
N LEU A 71 9.56 1.46 -7.22
CA LEU A 71 10.00 1.86 -5.89
C LEU A 71 10.90 0.81 -5.23
N LEU A 72 10.67 -0.48 -5.47
CA LEU A 72 11.57 -1.54 -5.00
C LEU A 72 12.93 -1.48 -5.68
N ASP A 73 12.98 -1.14 -6.98
CA ASP A 73 14.23 -0.96 -7.71
C ASP A 73 14.98 0.30 -7.24
N GLU A 74 14.25 1.38 -6.94
CA GLU A 74 14.79 2.58 -6.30
C GLU A 74 15.36 2.26 -4.91
N GLU A 75 14.63 1.51 -4.09
CA GLU A 75 15.08 1.07 -2.76
C GLU A 75 16.36 0.22 -2.83
N ARG A 76 16.50 -0.66 -3.84
CA ARG A 76 17.71 -1.48 -4.04
C ARG A 76 18.90 -0.70 -4.57
N SER A 77 18.67 0.33 -5.38
CA SER A 77 19.73 1.14 -5.99
C SER A 77 20.27 2.22 -5.07
N ARG A 78 19.51 2.63 -4.06
CA ARG A 78 19.94 3.61 -3.06
C ARG A 78 21.07 3.03 -2.19
N PRO A 79 22.20 3.73 -2.06
CA PRO A 79 23.25 3.31 -1.13
C PRO A 79 22.70 3.33 0.30
N ALA A 80 23.09 2.35 1.11
CA ALA A 80 22.73 2.34 2.52
C ALA A 80 23.24 3.64 3.18
N ALA A 81 22.34 4.43 3.77
CA ALA A 81 22.75 5.52 4.64
C ALA A 81 23.69 4.98 5.74
N PRO A 82 24.66 5.76 6.23
CA PRO A 82 25.49 5.36 7.35
C PRO A 82 24.59 4.92 8.50
N ALA A 83 24.86 3.73 9.01
CA ALA A 83 23.99 3.00 9.91
C ALA A 83 23.55 3.83 11.11
N ASP A 84 22.28 4.21 11.12
CA ASP A 84 21.51 4.11 12.35
C ASP A 84 20.74 2.80 12.30
N THR A 85 20.97 2.03 13.35
CA THR A 85 20.69 0.62 13.52
C THR A 85 19.22 0.29 13.35
N SER A 86 18.84 -0.25 12.20
CA SER A 86 17.79 -1.28 12.10
C SER A 86 17.83 -1.89 10.71
N LYS A 87 18.49 -3.05 10.57
CA LYS A 87 18.18 -3.93 9.45
C LYS A 87 16.68 -4.24 9.58
N PRO A 88 15.83 -3.90 8.60
CA PRO A 88 14.40 -4.17 8.72
C PRO A 88 14.22 -5.65 9.02
N SER A 89 13.31 -5.97 9.94
CA SER A 89 13.06 -7.36 10.28
C SER A 89 12.69 -8.15 9.02
N PRO A 90 12.95 -9.47 8.96
CA PRO A 90 12.53 -10.29 7.83
C PRO A 90 11.03 -10.13 7.51
N ALA A 91 10.19 -9.91 8.53
CA ALA A 91 8.77 -9.65 8.38
C ALA A 91 8.48 -8.31 7.66
N VAL A 92 9.21 -7.23 8.00
CA VAL A 92 9.08 -5.94 7.32
C VAL A 92 9.59 -6.02 5.88
N THR A 93 10.68 -6.75 5.66
CA THR A 93 11.23 -7.00 4.32
C THR A 93 10.24 -7.79 3.46
N GLN A 94 9.64 -8.86 4.00
CA GLN A 94 8.64 -9.67 3.31
C GLN A 94 7.36 -8.86 3.03
N TRP A 95 6.88 -8.09 4.00
CA TRP A 95 5.74 -7.19 3.83
C TRP A 95 6.00 -6.21 2.69
N ARG A 96 7.19 -5.59 2.66
CA ARG A 96 7.58 -4.64 1.62
C ARG A 96 7.54 -5.28 0.23
N GLN A 97 7.94 -6.54 0.11
CA GLN A 97 7.92 -7.27 -1.17
C GLN A 97 6.52 -7.70 -1.63
N SER A 98 5.55 -7.81 -0.72
CA SER A 98 4.22 -8.33 -1.02
C SER A 98 3.23 -7.33 -1.65
N SER A 99 3.56 -6.04 -1.69
CA SER A 99 2.64 -4.96 -2.07
C SER A 99 1.22 -5.12 -1.50
N PRO A 100 1.03 -5.03 -0.18
CA PRO A 100 -0.27 -5.27 0.40
C PRO A 100 -1.25 -4.19 -0.04
N GLU A 101 -2.24 -4.63 -0.81
CA GLU A 101 -3.36 -3.85 -1.33
C GLU A 101 -4.66 -4.12 -0.58
N SER A 102 -4.66 -5.14 0.27
CA SER A 102 -5.74 -5.42 1.21
C SER A 102 -5.40 -4.81 2.55
N CYS A 103 -6.40 -4.20 3.19
CA CYS A 103 -6.32 -3.76 4.57
C CYS A 103 -6.64 -4.93 5.54
N GLY A 104 -6.24 -6.15 5.16
CA GLY A 104 -6.14 -7.25 6.09
C GLY A 104 -4.89 -7.02 6.91
N ARG A 105 -5.05 -6.59 8.17
CA ARG A 105 -3.91 -6.42 9.09
C ARG A 105 -3.02 -7.67 8.99
N LEU A 106 -1.71 -7.43 8.93
CA LEU A 106 -0.69 -8.43 9.17
C LEU A 106 -1.12 -9.32 10.35
N ARG A 107 -1.56 -10.54 10.03
CA ARG A 107 -2.13 -11.58 10.93
C ARG A 107 -3.63 -11.39 11.25
N GLY A 108 -4.46 -12.21 10.60
CA GLY A 108 -5.76 -12.63 11.15
C GLY A 108 -6.99 -12.05 10.46
N ASP A 109 -7.75 -12.95 9.87
CA ASP A 109 -9.10 -12.80 9.34
C ASP A 109 -9.98 -11.91 10.26
N SER A 110 -10.20 -10.66 9.88
CA SER A 110 -11.22 -9.79 10.49
C SER A 110 -11.52 -8.63 9.54
N GLY A 111 -12.70 -8.70 8.90
CA GLY A 111 -13.19 -7.76 7.91
C GLY A 111 -13.66 -6.44 8.49
N ALA A 112 -12.74 -5.62 8.99
CA ALA A 112 -13.05 -4.26 9.43
C ALA A 112 -12.01 -3.26 8.93
N CYS A 113 -12.34 -2.66 7.79
CA CYS A 113 -11.89 -1.34 7.37
C CYS A 113 -13.01 -0.31 7.55
N TYR A 114 -13.96 -0.65 8.44
CA TYR A 114 -15.12 0.07 8.90
C TYR A 114 -15.35 -0.33 10.35
#